data_AF-A0AAV6XA94-F1
#
_entry.id   AF-A0AAV6XA94-F1
#
_cell.length_a   1.000
_cell.length_b   1.000
_cell.length_c   1.000
_cell.angle_alpha   90.00
_cell.angle_beta   90.00
_cell.angle_gamma   90.00
#
_symmetry.space_group_name_H-M   'P 1'
#
loop_
_entity.id
_entity.type
_entity.pdbx_description
1 polymer ?
#
loop_
_entity_poly.entity_id
_entity_poly.type
_entity_poly.pdbx_seq_one_letter_code
_entity_poly.pdbx_strand_id
1 'polypeptide(L)'
;MKMNGYVSVKRAVRERSIPLEPSECDKVNVGDLVLCFREAENQALYGDAYIVEIERKLHDSNGCTCVFVVRYDFDNIEGRVTLDKICCRPTQSASIPSVAMEARWNVEGVVAVAKTRIEP
;
A
#
# COMPACT_ATOMS: atom_id res chain seq x y z
N MET A 1 -12.22 -16.18 20.78
CA MET A 1 -13.23 -15.39 20.05
C MET A 1 -12.83 -15.37 18.59
N LYS A 2 -13.62 -15.98 17.69
CA LYS A 2 -13.40 -15.87 16.24
C LYS A 2 -14.34 -14.78 15.73
N MET A 3 -13.76 -13.73 15.14
CA MET A 3 -14.50 -12.61 14.55
C MET A 3 -14.54 -12.86 13.04
N ASN A 4 -15.47 -13.70 12.61
CA ASN A 4 -15.68 -14.02 11.19
C ASN A 4 -16.80 -13.13 10.65
N GLY A 5 -16.41 -12.19 9.78
CA GLY A 5 -17.31 -11.35 9.00
C GLY A 5 -17.20 -11.66 7.50
N TYR A 6 -18.32 -11.59 6.79
CA TYR A 6 -18.32 -11.73 5.33
C TYR A 6 -17.94 -10.40 4.70
N VAL A 7 -16.89 -10.41 3.88
CA VAL A 7 -16.39 -9.22 3.18
C VAL A 7 -16.44 -9.47 1.67
N SER A 8 -16.81 -8.45 0.90
CA SER A 8 -16.87 -8.57 -0.56
C SER A 8 -15.45 -8.66 -1.14
N VAL A 9 -15.07 -9.82 -1.71
CA VAL A 9 -13.71 -10.06 -2.22
C VAL A 9 -13.23 -9.00 -3.22
N LYS A 10 -14.10 -8.52 -4.11
CA LYS A 10 -13.75 -7.51 -5.13
C LYS A 10 -13.50 -6.10 -4.55
N ARG A 11 -14.03 -5.80 -3.37
CA ARG A 11 -14.04 -4.43 -2.81
C ARG A 11 -13.28 -4.31 -1.49
N ALA A 12 -13.17 -5.40 -0.74
CA ALA A 12 -12.72 -5.41 0.65
C ALA A 12 -11.49 -6.31 0.90
N VAL A 13 -11.09 -7.11 -0.09
CA VAL A 13 -9.86 -7.90 -0.03
C VAL A 13 -8.85 -7.26 -0.99
N ARG A 14 -7.74 -6.79 -0.43
CA ARG A 14 -6.61 -6.21 -1.16
C ARG A 14 -5.31 -6.76 -0.58
N GLU A 15 -4.22 -6.66 -1.35
CA GLU A 15 -2.89 -6.98 -0.84
C GLU A 15 -2.57 -6.08 0.37
N ARG A 16 -1.86 -6.64 1.36
CA ARG A 16 -1.54 -5.91 2.59
C ARG A 16 -0.66 -4.71 2.25
N SER A 17 -1.00 -3.55 2.80
CA SER A 17 -0.13 -2.37 2.73
C SER A 17 1.15 -2.63 3.50
N ILE A 18 2.27 -2.12 2.98
CA ILE A 18 3.62 -2.37 3.50
C ILE A 18 4.09 -1.08 4.18
N PRO A 19 4.54 -1.15 5.46
CA PRO A 19 5.15 0.01 6.12
C PRO A 19 6.42 0.40 5.35
N LEU A 20 6.64 1.69 5.19
CA LEU A 20 7.81 2.21 4.49
C LEU A 20 8.96 2.39 5.45
N GLU A 21 10.15 1.94 5.05
CA GLU A 21 11.36 2.31 5.76
C GLU A 21 11.62 3.82 5.60
N PRO A 22 12.25 4.48 6.59
CA PRO A 22 12.57 5.91 6.51
C PRO A 22 13.43 6.29 5.30
N SER A 23 14.24 5.36 4.79
CA SER A 23 15.02 5.49 3.55
C SER A 23 14.18 5.41 2.27
N GLU A 24 12.92 4.98 2.35
CA GLU A 24 12.02 4.78 1.21
C GLU A 24 11.00 5.92 1.04
N CYS A 25 11.15 7.01 1.81
CA CYS A 25 10.26 8.19 1.69
C CYS A 25 10.30 8.84 0.29
N ASP A 26 11.38 8.64 -0.48
CA ASP A 26 11.50 9.04 -1.89
C ASP A 26 10.61 8.26 -2.85
N LYS A 27 10.10 7.08 -2.46
CA LYS A 27 9.20 6.29 -3.29
C LYS A 27 7.77 6.83 -3.30
N VAL A 28 7.41 7.66 -2.32
CA VAL A 28 6.07 8.27 -2.20
C VAL A 28 6.04 9.56 -3.00
N ASN A 29 5.07 9.65 -3.90
CA ASN A 29 4.86 10.81 -4.77
C ASN A 29 3.48 11.43 -4.56
N VAL A 30 3.37 12.70 -4.95
CA VAL A 30 2.07 13.38 -5.00
C VAL A 30 1.16 12.65 -6.00
N GLY A 31 -0.06 12.35 -5.56
CA GLY A 31 -1.05 11.56 -6.29
C GLY A 31 -1.09 10.08 -5.91
N ASP A 32 -0.11 9.57 -5.15
CA ASP A 32 -0.12 8.17 -4.73
C ASP A 32 -1.27 7.87 -3.77
N LEU A 33 -1.90 6.71 -3.97
CA LEU A 33 -2.89 6.16 -3.06
C LEU A 33 -2.16 5.39 -1.95
N VAL A 34 -2.30 5.88 -0.72
CA VAL A 34 -1.70 5.30 0.48
C VAL A 34 -2.77 4.90 1.50
N LEU A 35 -2.39 3.99 2.40
CA LEU A 35 -3.19 3.69 3.58
C LEU A 35 -2.67 4.53 4.73
N CYS A 36 -3.49 5.44 5.25
CA CYS A 36 -3.10 6.35 6.33
C CYS A 36 -3.79 5.96 7.64
N PHE A 37 -3.03 5.95 8.73
CA PHE A 37 -3.57 5.80 10.07
C PHE A 37 -4.11 7.14 10.59
N ARG A 38 -5.40 7.16 10.93
CA ARG A 38 -6.07 8.30 11.54
C ARG A 38 -6.49 7.94 12.96
N GLU A 39 -5.95 8.67 13.92
CA GLU A 39 -6.37 8.59 15.32
C GLU A 39 -7.42 9.68 15.58
N ALA A 40 -8.63 9.26 15.95
CA ALA A 40 -9.69 10.12 16.47
C ALA A 40 -10.00 9.74 17.92
N GLU A 41 -10.59 10.64 18.70
CA GLU A 41 -10.78 10.51 20.16
C GLU A 41 -11.36 9.16 20.61
N ASN A 42 -12.20 8.53 19.78
CA ASN A 42 -12.86 7.26 20.11
C ASN A 42 -12.51 6.11 19.15
N GLN A 43 -11.75 6.35 18.08
CA GLN A 43 -11.48 5.36 17.04
C GLN A 43 -10.12 5.58 16.37
N ALA A 44 -9.35 4.51 16.23
CA ALA A 44 -8.13 4.45 15.45
C ALA A 44 -8.41 3.63 14.17
N LEU A 45 -8.45 4.30 13.02
CA LEU A 45 -8.86 3.70 11.75
C LEU A 45 -7.80 3.91 10.68
N TYR A 46 -7.59 2.87 9.87
CA TYR A 46 -6.81 2.96 8.65
C TYR A 46 -7.75 3.31 7.49
N GLY A 47 -7.52 4.46 6.86
CA GLY A 47 -8.30 4.97 5.75
C GLY A 47 -7.46 5.12 4.49
N ASP A 48 -8.07 4.89 3.33
CA ASP A 48 -7.46 5.23 2.05
C ASP A 48 -7.35 6.76 1.92
N ALA A 49 -6.16 7.23 1.51
CA ALA A 49 -5.88 8.63 1.34
C ALA A 49 -4.92 8.86 0.16
N TYR A 50 -5.02 10.01 -0.48
CA TYR A 50 -4.13 10.40 -1.58
C TYR A 50 -3.11 11.42 -1.09
N ILE A 51 -1.86 11.29 -1.51
CA ILE A 51 -0.85 12.31 -1.25
C ILE A 51 -1.16 13.56 -2.08
N VAL A 52 -1.38 14.69 -1.43
CA VAL A 52 -1.64 15.99 -2.09
C VAL A 52 -0.38 16.83 -2.17
N GLU A 53 0.45 16.78 -1.13
CA GLU A 53 1.69 17.53 -1.04
C GLU A 53 2.72 16.79 -0.18
N ILE A 54 4.00 17.02 -0.45
CA ILE A 54 5.11 16.43 0.31
C ILE A 54 6.11 17.53 0.66
N GLU A 55 6.29 17.77 1.95
CA GLU A 55 7.34 18.62 2.48
C GLU A 55 8.54 17.75 2.86
N ARG A 56 9.48 17.58 1.92
CA ARG A 56 10.72 16.85 2.16
C ARG A 56 11.64 17.67 3.06
N LYS A 57 12.08 17.07 4.18
CA LYS A 57 13.03 17.68 5.12
C LYS A 57 14.34 16.90 5.10
N LEU A 58 15.43 17.53 5.54
CA LEU A 58 16.70 16.83 5.71
C LEU A 58 16.56 15.84 6.88
N HIS A 59 16.82 14.57 6.62
CA HIS A 59 16.82 13.52 7.63
C HIS A 59 17.77 12.38 7.25
N ASP A 60 18.20 11.62 8.25
CA ASP A 60 19.05 10.44 8.05
C ASP A 60 18.22 9.20 7.71
N SER A 61 18.89 8.11 7.33
CA SER A 61 18.26 6.81 7.10
C SER A 61 17.69 6.16 8.37
N ASN A 62 17.96 6.73 9.55
CA ASN A 62 17.46 6.22 10.83
C ASN A 62 16.03 6.72 11.17
N GLY A 63 15.56 7.76 10.48
CA GLY A 63 14.22 8.30 10.74
C GLY A 63 13.83 9.36 9.73
N CYS A 64 12.59 9.31 9.25
CA CYS A 64 12.06 10.26 8.28
C CYS A 64 11.31 11.39 8.99
N THR A 65 11.74 12.64 8.74
CA THR A 65 11.07 13.85 9.27
C THR A 65 10.24 14.58 8.21
N CYS A 66 10.11 13.99 7.02
CA CYS A 66 9.25 14.50 5.95
C CYS A 66 7.79 14.56 6.43
N VAL A 67 7.08 15.59 5.96
CA VAL A 67 5.66 15.76 6.23
C VAL A 67 4.89 15.51 4.93
N PHE A 68 3.90 14.65 5.00
CA PHE A 68 3.04 14.31 3.88
C PHE A 68 1.65 14.88 4.17
N VAL A 69 1.16 15.69 3.25
CA VAL A 69 -0.23 16.17 3.27
C VAL A 69 -1.05 15.16 2.49
N VAL A 70 -1.96 14.48 3.18
CA VAL A 70 -2.85 13.49 2.60
C VAL A 70 -4.29 13.97 2.60
N ARG A 71 -5.05 13.60 1.58
CA ARG A 71 -6.50 13.81 1.50
C ARG A 71 -7.22 12.47 1.61
N TYR A 72 -8.03 12.30 2.64
CA TYR A 72 -8.79 11.08 2.86
C TYR A 72 -9.89 10.93 1.80
N ASP A 73 -10.01 9.73 1.22
CA ASP A 73 -11.00 9.45 0.16
C ASP A 73 -12.45 9.58 0.66
N PHE A 74 -12.71 9.21 1.92
CA PHE A 74 -14.06 9.18 2.49
C PHE A 74 -14.66 10.58 2.73
N ASP A 75 -13.89 11.50 3.31
CA ASP A 75 -14.39 12.83 3.71
C ASP A 75 -13.77 13.98 2.91
N ASN A 76 -12.78 13.71 2.05
CA ASN A 76 -11.94 14.72 1.38
C ASN A 76 -11.22 15.70 2.33
N ILE A 77 -11.12 15.34 3.62
CA ILE A 77 -10.38 16.13 4.62
C ILE A 77 -8.89 15.95 4.39
N GLU A 78 -8.15 17.05 4.49
CA GLU A 78 -6.70 17.05 4.42
C GLU A 78 -6.07 16.90 5.82
N GLY A 79 -5.02 16.09 5.91
CA GLY A 79 -4.30 15.82 7.14
C GLY A 79 -2.79 15.80 6.90
N ARG A 80 -2.04 16.36 7.85
CA ARG A 80 -0.57 16.31 7.86
C ARG A 80 -0.13 15.11 8.67
N VAL A 81 0.62 14.20 8.05
CA VAL A 81 1.11 12.98 8.67
C VAL A 81 2.58 12.73 8.37
N THR A 82 3.23 11.92 9.20
CA THR A 82 4.60 11.45 9.02
C THR A 82 4.60 10.08 8.36
N LEU A 83 5.77 9.64 7.87
CA LEU A 83 5.93 8.35 7.18
C LEU A 83 5.45 7.15 8.03
N ASP A 84 5.62 7.18 9.35
CA ASP A 84 5.17 6.13 10.30
C ASP A 84 3.66 5.85 10.22
N LYS A 85 2.88 6.87 9.82
CA LYS A 85 1.42 6.77 9.70
C LYS A 85 0.96 6.39 8.29
N ILE A 86 1.89 6.15 7.38
CA ILE A 86 1.63 5.87 5.97
C ILE A 86 2.14 4.47 5.65
N CYS A 87 1.24 3.63 5.12
CA CYS A 87 1.62 2.38 4.49
C CYS A 87 1.41 2.51 2.99
N CYS A 88 2.44 2.19 2.22
CA CYS A 88 2.29 2.14 0.77
C CYS A 88 1.33 1.00 0.41
N ARG A 89 0.41 1.28 -0.51
CA ARG A 89 -0.21 0.20 -1.25
C ARG A 89 0.86 -0.37 -2.19
N PRO A 90 1.00 -1.69 -2.29
CA PRO A 90 1.65 -2.28 -3.46
C PRO A 90 0.80 -1.89 -4.68
N THR A 91 1.23 -0.85 -5.38
CA THR A 91 0.68 -0.52 -6.68
C THR A 91 1.02 -1.70 -7.59
N GLN A 92 0.03 -2.22 -8.31
CA GLN A 92 0.23 -3.13 -9.45
C GLN A 92 0.91 -2.40 -10.63
N SER A 93 1.89 -1.55 -10.35
CA SER A 93 2.72 -0.82 -11.30
C SER A 93 4.18 -1.27 -11.19
N ALA A 94 4.41 -2.56 -10.96
CA ALA A 94 5.31 -3.24 -11.88
C ALA A 94 4.48 -3.44 -13.14
N SER A 95 4.83 -2.72 -14.20
CA SER A 95 4.25 -2.87 -15.54
C SER A 95 4.02 -4.35 -15.85
N ILE A 96 2.77 -4.81 -15.73
CA ILE A 96 2.34 -6.03 -16.41
C ILE A 96 2.10 -5.55 -17.85
N PRO A 97 3.00 -5.82 -18.82
CA PRO A 97 2.62 -5.66 -20.21
C PRO A 97 1.35 -6.48 -20.42
N SER A 98 0.39 -5.92 -21.16
CA SER A 98 -0.88 -6.56 -21.50
C SER A 98 -0.65 -7.95 -22.11
N VAL A 99 -0.57 -8.97 -21.26
CA VAL A 99 -0.76 -10.37 -21.63
C VAL A 99 -1.45 -11.02 -20.44
N ALA A 100 -2.67 -11.48 -20.70
CA ALA A 100 -3.53 -12.10 -19.72
C ALA A 100 -2.78 -13.24 -19.00
N MET A 101 -2.48 -13.05 -17.72
CA MET A 101 -2.07 -14.12 -16.83
C MET A 101 -3.33 -14.62 -16.12
N GLU A 102 -3.98 -15.63 -16.70
CA GLU A 102 -4.93 -16.48 -15.97
C GLU A 102 -4.16 -17.22 -14.87
N ALA A 103 -4.06 -16.62 -13.68
CA ALA A 103 -3.51 -17.27 -12.51
C ALA A 103 -4.55 -18.26 -11.95
N ARG A 104 -4.49 -19.51 -12.42
CA ARG A 104 -5.18 -20.63 -11.76
C ARG A 104 -4.31 -21.11 -10.60
N TRP A 105 -4.77 -20.85 -9.39
CA TRP A 105 -4.15 -21.32 -8.16
C TRP A 105 -4.42 -22.82 -8.00
N ASN A 106 -3.39 -23.66 -8.09
CA ASN A 106 -3.50 -25.05 -7.66
C ASN A 106 -3.21 -25.13 -6.16
N VAL A 107 -4.18 -25.67 -5.42
CA VAL A 107 -3.98 -26.07 -4.03
C VAL A 107 -3.04 -27.28 -4.03
N GLU A 108 -2.17 -27.37 -3.01
CA GLU A 108 -1.17 -28.44 -2.78
C GLU A 108 0.26 -28.13 -3.25
N GLY A 109 1.02 -27.55 -2.31
CA GLY A 109 2.33 -28.09 -1.92
C GLY A 109 3.55 -27.72 -2.77
N VAL A 110 4.38 -26.83 -2.21
CA VAL A 110 5.85 -26.83 -2.25
C VAL A 110 6.53 -27.45 -3.49
N VAL A 111 6.85 -26.60 -4.47
CA VAL A 111 8.12 -26.48 -5.24
C VAL A 111 7.78 -25.84 -6.59
N ALA A 112 8.29 -24.63 -6.83
CA ALA A 112 8.23 -24.00 -8.15
C ALA A 112 9.28 -24.66 -9.07
N VAL A 113 8.86 -25.63 -9.89
CA VAL A 113 9.69 -26.09 -11.01
C VAL A 113 9.49 -25.12 -12.18
N ALA A 114 10.45 -24.22 -12.39
CA ALA A 114 10.52 -23.42 -13.60
C ALA A 114 10.88 -24.34 -14.79
N LYS A 115 9.92 -24.64 -15.65
CA LYS A 115 10.19 -25.28 -16.95
C LYS A 115 10.46 -24.17 -17.97
N THR A 116 11.72 -24.01 -18.37
CA THR A 116 12.07 -23.28 -19.58
C THR A 116 11.68 -24.13 -20.78
N ARG A 117 10.69 -23.68 -21.55
CA ARG A 117 10.37 -24.27 -22.85
C ARG A 117 11.37 -23.70 -23.85
N ILE A 118 12.33 -24.52 -24.27
CA ILE A 118 13.15 -24.28 -25.46
C ILE A 118 12.29 -24.78 -26.63
N GLU A 119 11.81 -23.88 -27.48
CA GLU A 119 11.19 -24.25 -28.75
C GLU A 119 12.29 -24.38 -29.81
N PRO A 120 12.28 -25.42 -30.67
CA PRO A 120 13.20 -25.55 -31.80
C PRO A 120 12.88 -24.60 -32.95
#